data_AF-A0A1I1N6F2-F1
#
_entry.id   AF-A0A1I1N6F2-F1
#
_cell.length_a   1.000
_cell.length_b   1.000
_cell.length_c   1.000
_cell.angle_alpha   90.00
_cell.angle_beta   90.00
_cell.angle_gamma   90.00
#
_symmetry.space_group_name_H-M   'P 1'
#
loop_
_entity.id
_entity.type
_entity.pdbx_description
1 polymer ?
#
loop_
_entity_poly.entity_id
_entity_poly.type
_entity_poly.pdbx_seq_one_letter_code
_entity_poly.pdbx_strand_id
1 'polypeptide(L)' 'MADNAHSHGNMDVSTQEKTFDGFIYLVTRAAIGCVVLLLIAALFGA' A
#
# COMPACT_ATOMS: atom_id res chain seq x y z
N MET A 1 18.44 -34.86 -6.96
CA MET A 1 17.23 -34.04 -7.09
C MET A 1 16.49 -34.24 -5.79
N ALA A 2 16.69 -33.35 -4.81
CA ALA A 2 15.96 -33.44 -3.54
C ALA A 2 14.62 -32.75 -3.78
N ASP A 3 13.56 -33.54 -3.76
CA ASP A 3 12.19 -33.09 -3.99
C ASP A 3 11.76 -32.25 -2.79
N ASN A 4 12.05 -30.95 -2.85
CA ASN A 4 11.56 -29.99 -1.88
C ASN A 4 10.03 -29.92 -2.02
N ALA A 5 9.33 -30.73 -1.24
CA ALA A 5 7.88 -30.72 -1.12
C ALA A 5 7.42 -29.41 -0.44
N HIS A 6 7.65 -28.28 -1.10
CA HIS A 6 7.06 -27.00 -0.74
C HIS A 6 5.57 -27.08 -1.09
N SER A 7 4.73 -27.28 -0.08
CA SER A 7 3.28 -27.28 -0.23
C SER A 7 2.84 -25.91 -0.77
N HIS A 8 2.43 -25.87 -2.03
CA HIS A 8 1.98 -24.66 -2.69
C HIS A 8 0.79 -24.06 -1.93
N GLY A 9 0.82 -22.75 -1.67
CA GLY A 9 -0.27 -22.03 -1.01
C GLY A 9 -0.30 -22.13 0.52
N ASN A 10 0.59 -22.93 1.13
CA ASN A 10 0.66 -23.06 2.59
C ASN A 10 1.79 -22.20 3.22
N MET A 11 2.29 -21.22 2.46
CA MET A 11 3.28 -20.26 2.94
C MET A 11 2.62 -19.25 3.87
N ASP A 12 3.26 -18.94 5.00
CA ASP A 12 2.84 -17.84 5.86
C ASP A 12 2.96 -16.51 5.11
N VAL A 13 1.84 -15.79 5.00
CA VAL A 13 1.71 -14.50 4.31
C VAL A 13 1.53 -13.31 5.26
N SER A 14 1.67 -13.52 6.57
CA SER A 14 1.42 -12.50 7.59
C SER A 14 2.25 -11.22 7.42
N THR A 15 3.46 -11.33 6.85
CA THR A 15 4.32 -10.18 6.55
C THR A 15 3.78 -9.38 5.36
N GLN A 16 3.31 -10.07 4.32
CA GLN A 16 2.77 -9.49 3.11
C GLN A 16 1.45 -8.76 3.41
N GLU A 17 0.58 -9.37 4.21
CA GLU A 17 -0.68 -8.76 4.66
C GLU A 17 -0.43 -7.44 5.43
N LYS A 18 0.46 -7.47 6.44
CA LYS A 18 0.82 -6.26 7.20
C LYS A 18 1.46 -5.18 6.31
N THR A 19 2.26 -5.59 5.34
CA THR A 19 2.88 -4.66 4.38
C THR A 19 1.83 -4.03 3.50
N PHE A 20 0.85 -4.80 3.03
CA PHE A 20 -0.24 -4.31 2.21
C PHE A 20 -1.12 -3.32 2.99
N ASP A 21 -1.45 -3.63 4.25
CA ASP A 21 -2.18 -2.70 5.12
C ASP A 21 -1.45 -1.37 5.30
N GLY A 22 -0.12 -1.44 5.54
CA GLY A 22 0.74 -0.26 5.61
C GLY A 22 0.79 0.52 4.30
N PHE A 23 0.84 -0.17 3.16
CA PHE A 23 0.82 0.43 1.83
C PHE A 23 -0.49 1.19 1.58
N ILE A 24 -1.65 0.58 1.85
CA ILE A 24 -2.96 1.22 1.67
C ILE A 24 -3.09 2.45 2.56
N TYR A 25 -2.63 2.36 3.81
CA TYR A 25 -2.60 3.50 4.72
C TYR A 25 -1.76 4.67 4.17
N LEU A 26 -0.57 4.38 3.66
CA LEU A 26 0.33 5.39 3.09
C LEU A 26 -0.26 6.04 1.83
N VAL A 27 -0.75 5.22 0.90
CA VAL A 27 -1.31 5.71 -0.38
C VAL A 27 -2.58 6.52 -0.15
N THR A 28 -3.46 6.10 0.77
CA THR A 28 -4.67 6.84 1.10
C THR A 28 -4.34 8.24 1.63
N ARG A 29 -3.37 8.34 2.54
CA ARG A 29 -2.93 9.62 3.10
C ARG A 29 -2.23 10.50 2.07
N ALA A 30 -1.43 9.90 1.18
CA ALA A 30 -0.80 10.61 0.07
C ALA A 30 -1.86 11.19 -0.89
N ALA A 31 -2.86 10.40 -1.27
CA ALA A 31 -3.96 10.84 -2.12
C ALA A 31 -4.75 12.01 -1.50
N ILE A 32 -5.10 11.91 -0.21
CA ILE A 32 -5.74 13.01 0.53
C ILE A 32 -4.85 14.26 0.51
N GLY A 33 -3.54 14.11 0.76
CA GLY A 33 -2.58 15.21 0.71
C GLY A 33 -2.55 15.90 -0.66
N CYS A 34 -2.51 15.13 -1.75
CA CYS A 34 -2.56 15.67 -3.11
C CYS A 34 -3.85 16.46 -3.36
N VAL A 35 -5.02 15.92 -2.96
CA VAL A 35 -6.30 16.62 -3.11
C VAL A 35 -6.32 17.92 -2.32
N VAL A 36 -5.89 17.90 -1.06
CA VAL A 36 -5.83 19.11 -0.22
C VAL A 36 -4.90 20.17 -0.84
N LEU A 37 -3.72 19.76 -1.33
CA LEU A 37 -2.80 20.67 -2.01
C LEU A 37 -3.41 21.27 -3.27
N LEU A 38 -4.13 20.48 -4.08
CA LEU A 38 -4.82 20.99 -5.26
C LEU A 38 -5.93 21.98 -4.89
N LEU A 39 -6.69 21.73 -3.82
CA LEU A 39 -7.71 22.67 -3.33
C LEU A 39 -7.09 23.98 -2.84
N ILE A 40 -5.98 23.92 -2.12
CA ILE A 40 -5.24 25.12 -1.70
C ILE A 40 -4.74 25.88 -2.93
N ALA A 41 -4.09 25.19 -3.88
CA ALA A 41 -3.63 25.82 -5.12
C ALA A 41 -4.77 26.47 -5.91
N ALA A 42 -5.96 25.85 -5.96
CA ALA A 42 -7.12 26.42 -6.62
C ALA A 42 -7.69 27.65 -5.91
N LEU A 43 -7.63 27.72 -4.58
CA LEU A 43 -8.14 28.86 -3.81
C LEU A 43 -7.18 30.04 -3.78
N PHE A 44 -5.87 29.80 -3.76
CA PHE A 44 -4.84 30.84 -3.60
C PHE A 44 -4.04 31.15 -4.86
N GLY A 45 -4.08 30.27 -5.86
CA GLY A 45 -3.35 30.40 -7.13
C GLY A 45 -4.25 30.65 -8.35
N ALA A 46 -5.55 30.91 -8.14
CA ALA A 46 -6.45 31.45 -9.16
C ALA A 46 -6.27 32.96 -9.33
#